data_AF-A0A0N4YY24-F1
#
_entry.id   AF-A0A0N4YY24-F1
#
_cell.length_a   1.000
_cell.length_b   1.000
_cell.length_c   1.000
_cell.angle_alpha   90.00
_cell.angle_beta   90.00
_cell.angle_gamma   90.00
#
_symmetry.space_group_name_H-M   'P 1'
#
loop_
_entity.id
_entity.type
_entity.pdbx_description
1 polymer ?
#
loop_
_entity_poly.entity_id
_entity_poly.type
_entity_poly.pdbx_seq_one_letter_code
_entity_poly.pdbx_strand_id
1 'polypeptide(L)'
;FREKSGRNKAEDVLNQVKAEIREKEEELERINPEYQKLIEMEAALSSDIRIAETKSKELFAKQGHKDQFKSAEERDAFLRREVRHITRQIGETDEQMKDIEKSLEDETKEEEQLTMHVQELGMELQENHIRMDRASSEHGRLKQEFDRAMVAQLDATREEKAVREQLTTMNSELSQMEQQMRYLAPKSVTNGVEGVRRIVQHFRDNNHDGRHDDVINGYHGIFLDLIDCDPIYFQAVEVTAGNRLLFHVVADDRIALKIMKQFNQMNLPGECNFFPVNRIIGPPRKEYQDADGRAILDVFDYDEYYDAVFRNVFAGTAIVRDLHLGARFARSEGFDCVTLDGDQADNDMRIYKQQHRNLTEKKRYASEQLHAMGRNREPKKAQLLNLKNRVRELRAQLEGYESQIGSDFLSQLSKGEQEECERLNEIVRRIAELDESLVEYEESAEKLTRELEDVQEQQKDLEAQLADFSKQADIIFTKQSTLQSKREDNVKKVINRGSTN
;
A
#
# COMPACT_ATOMS: atom_id res chain seq x y z
N PHE A 1 9.74 -21.23 -9.75
CA PHE A 1 10.71 -22.21 -10.30
C PHE A 1 10.68 -22.32 -11.83
N ARG A 2 9.56 -22.09 -12.53
CA ARG A 2 9.52 -22.07 -14.00
C ARG A 2 10.21 -20.85 -14.65
N GLU A 3 10.13 -19.65 -14.06
CA GLU A 3 10.78 -18.45 -14.62
C GLU A 3 12.31 -18.45 -14.52
N LYS A 4 12.89 -18.96 -13.42
CA LYS A 4 14.36 -19.14 -13.31
C LYS A 4 14.91 -20.12 -14.36
N SER A 5 14.11 -21.11 -14.77
CA SER A 5 14.51 -22.06 -15.82
C SER A 5 14.45 -21.44 -17.22
N GLY A 6 13.53 -20.50 -17.47
CA GLY A 6 13.47 -19.74 -18.74
C GLY A 6 14.61 -18.74 -18.87
N ARG A 7 14.94 -18.01 -17.79
CA ARG A 7 16.06 -17.06 -17.75
C ARG A 7 17.41 -17.72 -17.99
N ASN A 8 17.67 -18.86 -17.33
CA ASN A 8 18.90 -19.62 -17.53
C ASN A 8 19.02 -20.15 -18.97
N LYS A 9 17.92 -20.62 -19.56
CA LYS A 9 17.92 -21.06 -20.96
C LYS A 9 18.17 -19.90 -21.93
N ALA A 10 17.62 -18.73 -21.67
CA ALA A 10 17.88 -17.53 -22.47
C ALA A 10 19.34 -17.05 -22.31
N GLU A 11 19.91 -17.13 -21.11
CA GLU A 11 21.35 -16.86 -20.87
C GLU A 11 22.26 -17.86 -21.58
N ASP A 12 21.91 -19.15 -21.58
CA ASP A 12 22.67 -20.18 -22.28
C ASP A 12 22.63 -19.95 -23.81
N VAL A 13 21.46 -19.63 -24.36
CA VAL A 13 21.30 -19.29 -25.79
C VAL A 13 22.06 -18.01 -26.14
N LEU A 14 22.00 -16.97 -25.29
CA LEU A 14 22.73 -15.72 -25.50
C LEU A 14 24.25 -15.95 -25.50
N ASN A 15 24.74 -16.79 -24.59
CA ASN A 15 26.16 -17.14 -24.52
C ASN A 15 26.61 -17.96 -25.72
N GLN A 16 25.75 -18.85 -26.23
CA GLN A 16 26.01 -19.62 -27.43
C GLN A 16 26.07 -18.74 -28.68
N VAL A 17 25.10 -17.82 -28.85
CA VAL A 17 25.10 -16.84 -29.96
C VAL A 17 26.32 -15.92 -29.89
N LYS A 18 26.71 -15.47 -28.70
CA LYS A 18 27.94 -14.66 -28.52
C LYS A 18 29.22 -15.41 -28.89
N ALA A 19 29.27 -16.72 -28.62
CA ALA A 19 30.40 -17.55 -29.01
C ALA A 19 30.46 -17.73 -30.54
N GLU A 20 29.32 -17.96 -31.19
CA GLU A 20 29.21 -18.07 -32.65
C GLU A 20 29.56 -16.76 -33.36
N ILE A 21 29.10 -15.61 -32.84
CA ILE A 21 29.47 -14.28 -33.36
C ILE A 21 30.99 -14.10 -33.31
N ARG A 22 31.61 -14.42 -32.17
CA ARG A 22 33.06 -14.26 -32.00
C ARG A 22 33.85 -15.17 -32.94
N GLU A 23 33.42 -16.41 -33.12
CA GLU A 23 34.02 -17.33 -34.09
C GLU A 23 33.92 -16.79 -35.52
N LYS A 24 32.77 -16.22 -35.88
CA LYS A 24 32.56 -15.60 -37.19
C LYS A 24 33.36 -14.31 -37.37
N GLU A 25 33.51 -13.49 -36.34
CA GLU A 25 34.36 -12.29 -36.36
C GLU A 25 35.84 -12.66 -36.56
N GLU A 26 36.35 -13.68 -35.86
CA GLU A 26 37.73 -14.17 -36.03
C GLU A 26 37.96 -14.84 -37.40
N GLU A 27 36.93 -15.46 -37.98
CA GLU A 27 36.96 -15.97 -39.35
C GLU A 27 36.98 -14.82 -40.37
N LEU A 28 36.17 -13.77 -40.16
CA LEU A 28 36.14 -12.57 -40.98
C LEU A 28 37.48 -11.83 -40.95
N GLU A 29 38.09 -11.68 -39.77
CA GLU A 29 39.35 -10.98 -39.57
C GLU A 29 40.53 -11.71 -40.25
N ARG A 30 40.44 -13.04 -40.43
CA ARG A 30 41.41 -13.82 -41.22
C ARG A 30 41.20 -13.71 -42.73
N ILE A 31 39.96 -13.64 -43.20
CA ILE A 31 39.65 -13.64 -44.65
C ILE A 31 39.82 -12.23 -45.24
N ASN A 32 39.54 -11.18 -44.46
CA ASN A 32 39.57 -9.79 -44.92
C ASN A 32 40.92 -9.38 -45.57
N PRO A 33 42.11 -9.74 -45.02
CA PRO A 33 43.39 -9.42 -45.65
C PRO A 33 43.63 -10.15 -46.99
N GLU A 34 43.10 -11.36 -47.16
CA GLU A 34 43.20 -12.09 -48.43
C GLU A 34 42.25 -11.52 -49.47
N TYR A 35 41.04 -11.14 -49.06
CA TYR A 35 40.07 -10.44 -49.89
C TYR A 35 40.62 -9.08 -50.38
N GLN A 36 41.21 -8.27 -49.49
CA GLN A 36 41.82 -7.00 -49.87
C GLN A 36 42.94 -7.16 -50.90
N LYS A 37 43.79 -8.20 -50.74
CA LYS A 37 44.83 -8.52 -51.72
C LYS A 37 44.26 -8.93 -53.07
N LEU A 38 43.16 -9.68 -53.08
CA LEU A 38 42.48 -10.08 -54.31
C LEU A 38 41.90 -8.87 -55.05
N ILE A 39 41.30 -7.92 -54.33
CA ILE A 39 40.81 -6.65 -54.91
C ILE A 39 41.97 -5.84 -55.50
N GLU A 40 43.09 -5.70 -54.78
CA GLU A 40 44.26 -4.98 -55.31
C GLU A 40 44.82 -5.65 -56.58
N MET A 41 44.83 -6.98 -56.63
CA MET A 41 45.24 -7.74 -57.81
C MET A 41 44.27 -7.58 -58.98
N GLU A 42 42.96 -7.60 -58.71
CA GLU A 42 41.91 -7.35 -59.72
C GLU A 42 42.04 -5.94 -60.31
N ALA A 43 42.22 -4.93 -59.47
CA ALA A 43 42.40 -3.55 -59.91
C ALA A 43 43.66 -3.38 -60.78
N ALA A 44 44.77 -4.04 -60.41
CA ALA A 44 46.00 -4.03 -61.20
C ALA A 44 45.81 -4.74 -62.56
N LEU A 45 45.17 -5.90 -62.58
CA LEU A 45 44.88 -6.65 -63.81
C LEU A 45 43.92 -5.88 -64.73
N SER A 46 42.89 -5.23 -64.19
CA SER A 46 41.95 -4.39 -64.95
C SER A 46 42.67 -3.19 -65.58
N SER A 47 43.59 -2.55 -64.86
CA SER A 47 44.47 -1.50 -65.40
C SER A 47 45.33 -2.02 -66.55
N ASP A 48 45.95 -3.19 -66.41
CA ASP A 48 46.79 -3.79 -67.45
C ASP A 48 45.99 -4.19 -68.70
N ILE A 49 44.79 -4.74 -68.52
CA ILE A 49 43.85 -5.03 -69.61
C ILE A 49 43.50 -3.74 -70.36
N ARG A 50 43.15 -2.67 -69.64
CA ARG A 50 42.82 -1.37 -70.25
C ARG A 50 44.00 -0.80 -71.04
N ILE A 51 45.22 -0.90 -70.54
CA ILE A 51 46.44 -0.47 -71.26
C ILE A 51 46.66 -1.31 -72.53
N ALA A 52 46.48 -2.62 -72.43
CA ALA A 52 46.64 -3.54 -73.56
C ALA A 52 45.57 -3.32 -74.64
N GLU A 53 44.32 -3.09 -74.25
CA GLU A 53 43.22 -2.77 -75.16
C GLU A 53 43.42 -1.42 -75.85
N THR A 54 43.89 -0.40 -75.12
CA THR A 54 44.21 0.91 -75.70
C THR A 54 45.32 0.77 -76.75
N LYS A 55 46.38 0.01 -76.45
CA LYS A 55 47.45 -0.31 -77.42
C LYS A 55 46.93 -1.10 -78.62
N SER A 56 46.05 -2.07 -78.40
CA SER A 56 45.45 -2.88 -79.44
C SER A 56 44.61 -2.02 -80.39
N LYS A 57 43.72 -1.18 -79.85
CA LYS A 57 42.91 -0.21 -80.61
C LYS A 57 43.78 0.77 -81.40
N GLU A 58 44.84 1.31 -80.80
CA GLU A 58 45.79 2.17 -81.52
C GLU A 58 46.49 1.46 -82.69
N LEU A 59 46.86 0.18 -82.51
CA LEU A 59 47.50 -0.63 -83.55
C LEU A 59 46.52 -0.99 -84.67
N PHE A 60 45.29 -1.37 -84.34
CA PHE A 60 44.23 -1.63 -85.31
C PHE A 60 43.81 -0.37 -86.09
N ALA A 61 43.72 0.80 -85.43
CA ALA A 61 43.49 2.08 -86.10
C ALA A 61 44.63 2.42 -87.08
N LYS A 62 45.89 2.16 -86.70
CA LYS A 62 47.05 2.35 -87.60
C LYS A 62 47.04 1.38 -88.79
N GLN A 63 46.44 0.19 -88.67
CA GLN A 63 46.42 -0.84 -89.71
C GLN A 63 45.20 -0.75 -90.65
N GLY A 64 44.05 -0.26 -90.18
CA GLY A 64 42.79 -0.19 -90.95
C GLY A 64 42.52 1.12 -91.70
N HIS A 65 43.19 2.23 -91.37
CA HIS A 65 42.84 3.55 -91.91
C HIS A 65 43.46 3.91 -93.27
N LYS A 66 44.23 3.01 -93.90
CA LYS A 66 44.92 3.34 -95.15
C LYS A 66 44.01 3.32 -96.40
N ASP A 67 42.85 2.64 -96.35
CA ASP A 67 41.98 2.41 -97.53
C ASP A 67 40.47 2.73 -97.32
N GLN A 68 40.04 3.37 -96.22
CA GLN A 68 38.60 3.57 -95.92
C GLN A 68 37.94 4.83 -96.51
N PHE A 69 38.70 5.88 -96.84
CA PHE A 69 38.14 7.17 -97.30
C PHE A 69 38.79 7.60 -98.61
N LYS A 70 37.97 8.04 -99.59
CA LYS A 70 38.47 8.43 -100.93
C LYS A 70 39.02 9.85 -100.94
N SER A 71 38.66 10.70 -99.96
CA SER A 71 39.20 12.05 -99.78
C SER A 71 39.34 12.45 -98.30
N ALA A 72 40.17 13.46 -98.04
CA ALA A 72 40.31 14.06 -96.71
C ALA A 72 38.98 14.70 -96.22
N GLU A 73 38.18 15.24 -97.13
CA GLU A 73 36.88 15.85 -96.84
C GLU A 73 35.84 14.82 -96.39
N GLU A 74 35.81 13.64 -97.02
CA GLU A 74 34.91 12.53 -96.67
C GLU A 74 35.19 11.99 -95.26
N ARG A 75 36.48 11.85 -94.92
CA ARG A 75 36.95 11.46 -93.59
C ARG A 75 36.62 12.51 -92.52
N ASP A 76 36.90 13.79 -92.78
CA ASP A 76 36.64 14.86 -91.81
C ASP A 76 35.14 15.05 -91.57
N ALA A 77 34.31 14.84 -92.60
CA ALA A 77 32.85 14.85 -92.47
C ALA A 77 32.34 13.68 -91.61
N PHE A 78 32.95 12.49 -91.77
CA PHE A 78 32.68 11.31 -90.95
C PHE A 78 33.07 11.54 -89.48
N LEU A 79 34.32 11.96 -89.21
CA LEU A 79 34.80 12.24 -87.85
C LEU A 79 33.96 13.32 -87.16
N ARG A 80 33.59 14.40 -87.86
CA ARG A 80 32.69 15.43 -87.29
C ARG A 80 31.30 14.91 -87.00
N ARG A 81 30.80 13.93 -87.78
CA ARG A 81 29.50 13.30 -87.52
C ARG A 81 29.57 12.40 -86.30
N GLU A 82 30.65 11.64 -86.16
CA GLU A 82 30.87 10.73 -85.03
C GLU A 82 31.10 11.49 -83.72
N VAL A 83 31.94 12.53 -83.74
CA VAL A 83 32.13 13.42 -82.57
C VAL A 83 30.79 14.03 -82.14
N ARG A 84 29.96 14.50 -83.09
CA ARG A 84 28.62 15.02 -82.75
C ARG A 84 27.68 13.95 -82.20
N HIS A 85 27.76 12.72 -82.71
CA HIS A 85 26.94 11.61 -82.23
C HIS A 85 27.31 11.24 -80.78
N ILE A 86 28.60 11.05 -80.51
CA ILE A 86 29.11 10.72 -79.17
C ILE A 86 28.86 11.88 -78.20
N THR A 87 29.08 13.14 -78.62
CA THR A 87 28.77 14.32 -77.77
C THR A 87 27.30 14.37 -77.40
N ARG A 88 26.39 13.98 -78.30
CA ARG A 88 24.97 13.90 -78.01
C ARG A 88 24.66 12.79 -77.01
N GLN A 89 25.27 11.61 -77.16
CA GLN A 89 25.11 10.50 -76.22
C GLN A 89 25.67 10.84 -74.83
N ILE A 90 26.79 11.59 -74.76
CA ILE A 90 27.32 12.12 -73.49
C ILE A 90 26.30 13.08 -72.85
N GLY A 91 25.66 13.95 -73.62
CA GLY A 91 24.61 14.83 -73.10
C GLY A 91 23.36 14.09 -72.61
N GLU A 92 22.93 13.04 -73.33
CA GLU A 92 21.80 12.19 -72.94
C GLU A 92 22.12 11.38 -71.65
N THR A 93 23.36 10.88 -71.50
CA THR A 93 23.81 10.21 -70.26
C THR A 93 24.01 11.18 -69.09
N ASP A 94 24.47 12.41 -69.33
CA ASP A 94 24.53 13.47 -68.31
C ASP A 94 23.15 13.84 -67.75
N GLU A 95 22.12 13.90 -68.61
CA GLU A 95 20.75 14.13 -68.18
C GLU A 95 20.23 12.96 -67.35
N GLN A 96 20.48 11.72 -67.79
CA GLN A 96 20.12 10.51 -67.03
C GLN A 96 20.80 10.46 -65.66
N MET A 97 22.10 10.77 -65.57
CA MET A 97 22.82 10.82 -64.30
C MET A 97 22.21 11.84 -63.35
N LYS A 98 21.88 13.04 -63.82
CA LYS A 98 21.24 14.06 -62.99
C LYS A 98 19.87 13.63 -62.46
N ASP A 99 19.08 12.95 -63.29
CA ASP A 99 17.77 12.45 -62.88
C ASP A 99 17.88 11.34 -61.81
N ILE A 100 18.86 10.44 -61.96
CA ILE A 100 19.17 9.38 -60.99
C ILE A 100 19.73 9.98 -59.69
N GLU A 101 20.70 10.90 -59.76
CA GLU A 101 21.26 11.60 -58.60
C GLU A 101 20.18 12.35 -57.81
N LYS A 102 19.24 13.00 -58.49
CA LYS A 102 18.12 13.68 -57.86
C LYS A 102 17.17 12.69 -57.16
N SER A 103 16.87 11.57 -57.81
CA SER A 103 16.02 10.53 -57.23
C SER A 103 16.66 9.92 -55.98
N LEU A 104 17.98 9.70 -56.00
CA LEU A 104 18.76 9.25 -54.85
C LEU A 104 18.76 10.28 -53.72
N GLU A 105 18.87 11.57 -54.03
CA GLU A 105 18.78 12.66 -53.04
C GLU A 105 17.38 12.74 -52.40
N ASP A 106 16.32 12.47 -53.17
CA ASP A 106 14.94 12.47 -52.67
C ASP A 106 14.68 11.22 -51.80
N GLU A 107 15.15 10.03 -52.20
CA GLU A 107 15.04 8.79 -51.40
C GLU A 107 15.81 8.87 -50.08
N THR A 108 17.06 9.36 -50.11
CA THR A 108 17.87 9.52 -48.89
C THR A 108 17.24 10.48 -47.88
N LYS A 109 16.56 11.54 -48.34
CA LYS A 109 15.81 12.43 -47.44
C LYS A 109 14.60 11.76 -46.80
N GLU A 110 13.89 10.90 -47.53
CA GLU A 110 12.76 10.13 -46.98
C GLU A 110 13.27 9.07 -45.98
N GLU A 111 14.38 8.40 -46.29
CA GLU A 111 15.05 7.44 -45.40
C GLU A 111 15.48 8.10 -44.07
N GLU A 112 16.10 9.28 -44.14
CA GLU A 112 16.47 10.07 -42.95
C GLU A 112 15.24 10.44 -42.11
N GLN A 113 14.14 10.85 -42.74
CA GLN A 113 12.88 11.19 -42.05
C GLN A 113 12.25 9.97 -41.37
N LEU A 114 12.19 8.83 -42.07
CA LEU A 114 11.67 7.58 -41.52
C LEU A 114 12.54 7.09 -40.36
N THR A 115 13.86 7.16 -40.49
CA THR A 115 14.82 6.81 -39.43
C THR A 115 14.61 7.66 -38.18
N MET A 116 14.44 8.97 -38.35
CA MET A 116 14.12 9.87 -37.23
C MET A 116 12.80 9.48 -36.56
N HIS A 117 11.76 9.16 -37.34
CA HIS A 117 10.46 8.81 -36.80
C HIS A 117 10.48 7.48 -36.03
N VAL A 118 11.21 6.47 -36.52
CA VAL A 118 11.45 5.21 -35.81
C VAL A 118 12.17 5.46 -34.48
N GLN A 119 13.20 6.32 -34.47
CA GLN A 119 13.91 6.67 -33.23
C GLN A 119 13.00 7.36 -32.21
N GLU A 120 12.15 8.30 -32.64
CA GLU A 120 11.18 8.99 -31.78
C GLU A 120 10.19 8.00 -31.14
N LEU A 121 9.58 7.13 -31.96
CA LEU A 121 8.66 6.09 -31.45
C LEU A 121 9.37 5.09 -30.54
N GLY A 122 10.62 4.74 -30.83
CA GLY A 122 11.44 3.89 -29.99
C GLY A 122 11.71 4.50 -28.60
N MET A 123 11.99 5.81 -28.54
CA MET A 123 12.15 6.53 -27.28
C MET A 123 10.84 6.59 -26.48
N GLU A 124 9.71 6.85 -27.15
CA GLU A 124 8.39 6.85 -26.53
C GLU A 124 8.04 5.47 -25.94
N LEU A 125 8.31 4.40 -26.70
CA LEU A 125 8.11 3.02 -26.26
C LEU A 125 8.92 2.72 -24.99
N GLN A 126 10.19 3.10 -24.97
CA GLN A 126 11.06 2.88 -23.82
C GLN A 126 10.60 3.66 -22.58
N GLU A 127 10.19 4.93 -22.75
CA GLU A 127 9.67 5.73 -21.65
C GLU A 127 8.38 5.13 -21.07
N ASN A 128 7.45 4.70 -21.93
CA ASN A 128 6.21 4.06 -21.51
C ASN A 128 6.46 2.72 -20.80
N HIS A 129 7.41 1.90 -21.26
CA HIS A 129 7.79 0.66 -20.57
C HIS A 129 8.29 0.93 -19.14
N ILE A 130 9.17 1.93 -18.96
CA ILE A 130 9.68 2.31 -17.63
C ILE A 130 8.54 2.81 -16.72
N ARG A 131 7.60 3.59 -17.27
CA ARG A 131 6.42 4.06 -16.52
C ARG A 131 5.54 2.89 -16.09
N MET A 132 5.29 1.92 -16.98
CA MET A 132 4.49 0.73 -16.70
C MET A 132 5.13 -0.17 -15.64
N ASP A 133 6.44 -0.42 -15.72
CA ASP A 133 7.18 -1.19 -14.72
C ASP A 133 7.10 -0.56 -13.32
N ARG A 134 7.23 0.78 -13.25
CA ARG A 134 7.10 1.52 -11.98
C ARG A 134 5.69 1.41 -11.41
N ALA A 135 4.67 1.60 -12.25
CA ALA A 135 3.27 1.49 -11.84
C ALA A 135 2.95 0.07 -11.34
N SER A 136 3.38 -0.95 -12.07
CA SER A 136 3.19 -2.35 -11.69
C SER A 136 3.92 -2.70 -10.37
N SER A 137 5.14 -2.19 -10.18
CA SER A 137 5.88 -2.40 -8.93
C SER A 137 5.21 -1.72 -7.73
N GLU A 138 4.72 -0.48 -7.89
CA GLU A 138 3.96 0.20 -6.82
C GLU A 138 2.64 -0.50 -6.53
N HIS A 139 1.92 -0.97 -7.56
CA HIS A 139 0.73 -1.78 -7.40
C HIS A 139 1.02 -3.06 -6.59
N GLY A 140 2.09 -3.77 -6.92
CA GLY A 140 2.52 -4.95 -6.17
C GLY A 140 2.86 -4.65 -4.71
N ARG A 141 3.51 -3.51 -4.43
CA ARG A 141 3.81 -3.06 -3.06
C ARG A 141 2.53 -2.75 -2.28
N LEU A 142 1.63 -1.95 -2.84
CA LEU A 142 0.35 -1.58 -2.21
C LEU A 142 -0.51 -2.81 -1.96
N LYS A 143 -0.54 -3.76 -2.90
CA LYS A 143 -1.23 -5.03 -2.72
C LYS A 143 -0.71 -5.83 -1.53
N GLN A 144 0.61 -5.90 -1.38
CA GLN A 144 1.22 -6.60 -0.24
C GLN A 144 0.90 -5.89 1.09
N GLU A 145 0.87 -4.56 1.12
CA GLU A 145 0.48 -3.77 2.29
C GLU A 145 -1.00 -3.96 2.63
N PHE A 146 -1.88 -4.01 1.63
CA PHE A 146 -3.30 -4.33 1.77
C PHE A 146 -3.50 -5.71 2.40
N ASP A 147 -2.88 -6.75 1.87
CA ASP A 147 -3.04 -8.11 2.38
C ASP A 147 -2.57 -8.23 3.84
N ARG A 148 -1.46 -7.56 4.20
CA ARG A 148 -0.97 -7.49 5.59
C ARG A 148 -1.96 -6.76 6.50
N ALA A 149 -2.48 -5.61 6.07
CA ALA A 149 -3.47 -4.85 6.82
C ALA A 149 -4.77 -5.65 7.00
N MET A 150 -5.16 -6.44 6.01
CA MET A 150 -6.38 -7.27 6.03
C MET A 150 -6.26 -8.39 7.06
N VAL A 151 -5.13 -9.09 7.09
CA VAL A 151 -4.85 -10.11 8.11
C VAL A 151 -4.85 -9.49 9.50
N ALA A 152 -4.15 -8.36 9.68
CA ALA A 152 -4.10 -7.65 10.97
C ALA A 152 -5.49 -7.19 11.44
N GLN A 153 -6.35 -6.73 10.51
CA GLN A 153 -7.72 -6.32 10.82
C GLN A 153 -8.57 -7.50 11.30
N LEU A 154 -8.42 -8.67 10.65
CA LEU A 154 -9.16 -9.88 11.00
C LEU A 154 -8.77 -10.36 12.41
N ASP A 155 -7.48 -10.37 12.71
CA ASP A 155 -6.97 -10.78 14.02
C ASP A 155 -7.39 -9.81 15.13
N ALA A 156 -7.25 -8.50 14.90
CA ALA A 156 -7.74 -7.48 15.84
C ALA A 156 -9.26 -7.60 16.07
N THR A 157 -10.04 -7.93 15.04
CA THR A 157 -11.49 -8.15 15.16
C THR A 157 -11.82 -9.40 15.99
N ARG A 158 -11.04 -10.48 15.84
CA ARG A 158 -11.19 -11.69 16.65
C ARG A 158 -10.88 -11.43 18.12
N GLU A 159 -9.79 -10.72 18.41
CA GLU A 159 -9.43 -10.32 19.78
C GLU A 159 -10.49 -9.40 20.39
N GLU A 160 -10.98 -8.42 19.64
CA GLU A 160 -12.06 -7.51 20.07
C GLU A 160 -13.31 -8.29 20.47
N LYS A 161 -13.70 -9.27 19.65
CA LYS A 161 -14.85 -10.15 19.92
C LYS A 161 -14.63 -10.98 21.18
N ALA A 162 -13.46 -11.58 21.36
CA ALA A 162 -13.15 -12.39 22.54
C ALA A 162 -13.21 -11.57 23.84
N VAL A 163 -12.65 -10.35 23.85
CA VAL A 163 -12.71 -9.45 25.01
C VAL A 163 -14.14 -8.96 25.26
N ARG A 164 -14.91 -8.68 24.20
CA ARG A 164 -16.33 -8.30 24.31
C ARG A 164 -17.16 -9.42 24.95
N GLU A 165 -16.93 -10.67 24.53
CA GLU A 165 -17.61 -11.83 25.12
C GLU A 165 -17.25 -12.00 26.60
N GLN A 166 -15.96 -11.90 26.96
CA GLN A 166 -15.52 -11.93 28.36
C GLN A 166 -16.21 -10.86 29.21
N LEU A 167 -16.30 -9.62 28.72
CA LEU A 167 -17.00 -8.53 29.41
C LEU A 167 -18.50 -8.79 29.54
N THR A 168 -19.12 -9.41 28.54
CA THR A 168 -20.55 -9.77 28.57
C THR A 168 -20.80 -10.81 29.65
N THR A 169 -19.95 -11.84 29.74
CA THR A 169 -20.02 -12.86 30.80
C THR A 169 -19.85 -12.24 32.18
N MET A 170 -18.80 -11.43 32.39
CA MET A 170 -18.56 -10.74 33.67
C MET A 170 -19.74 -9.84 34.08
N ASN A 171 -20.36 -9.12 33.13
CA ASN A 171 -21.54 -8.30 33.43
C ASN A 171 -22.75 -9.16 33.81
N SER A 172 -22.91 -10.33 33.19
CA SER A 172 -23.99 -11.25 33.55
C SER A 172 -23.79 -11.85 34.93
N GLU A 173 -22.57 -12.24 35.29
CA GLU A 173 -22.21 -12.74 36.62
C GLU A 173 -22.43 -11.67 37.69
N LEU A 174 -21.99 -10.43 37.44
CA LEU A 174 -22.25 -9.28 38.32
C LEU A 174 -23.77 -9.10 38.55
N SER A 175 -24.55 -9.09 37.46
CA SER A 175 -26.01 -8.94 37.56
C SER A 175 -26.67 -10.09 38.33
N GLN A 176 -26.18 -11.32 38.18
CA GLN A 176 -26.67 -12.48 38.92
C GLN A 176 -26.34 -12.38 40.41
N MET A 177 -25.11 -11.99 40.77
CA MET A 177 -24.70 -11.78 42.16
C MET A 177 -25.52 -10.66 42.82
N GLU A 178 -25.72 -9.54 42.13
CA GLU A 178 -26.60 -8.46 42.59
C GLU A 178 -28.05 -8.93 42.77
N GLN A 179 -28.55 -9.80 41.89
CA GLN A 179 -29.89 -10.38 42.02
C GLN A 179 -29.99 -11.36 43.20
N GLN A 180 -28.99 -12.21 43.41
CA GLN A 180 -28.92 -13.11 44.58
C GLN A 180 -28.93 -12.30 45.88
N MET A 181 -28.18 -11.21 45.94
CA MET A 181 -28.18 -10.29 47.08
C MET A 181 -29.56 -9.69 47.36
N ARG A 182 -30.31 -9.32 46.30
CA ARG A 182 -31.68 -8.77 46.45
C ARG A 182 -32.67 -9.76 47.09
N TYR A 183 -32.44 -11.07 46.99
CA TYR A 183 -33.32 -12.09 47.59
C TYR A 183 -33.05 -12.37 49.07
N LEU A 184 -31.93 -11.89 49.63
CA LEU A 184 -31.58 -12.15 51.03
C LEU A 184 -32.39 -11.28 52.02
N ALA A 185 -32.88 -10.12 51.57
CA ALA A 185 -33.73 -9.23 52.35
C ALA A 185 -35.17 -9.19 51.78
N PRO A 186 -36.19 -8.88 52.61
CA PRO A 186 -37.56 -8.72 52.14
C PRO A 186 -37.67 -7.69 51.02
N LYS A 187 -38.45 -7.99 49.97
CA LYS A 187 -38.60 -7.10 48.81
C LYS A 187 -39.05 -5.69 49.19
N SER A 188 -39.90 -5.53 50.20
CA SER A 188 -40.33 -4.21 50.68
C SER A 188 -39.14 -3.37 51.15
N VAL A 189 -38.29 -3.94 51.99
CA VAL A 189 -37.09 -3.28 52.54
C VAL A 189 -36.03 -3.06 51.47
N THR A 190 -35.76 -4.05 50.61
CA THR A 190 -34.77 -3.93 49.52
C THR A 190 -35.14 -2.82 48.54
N ASN A 191 -36.41 -2.75 48.14
CA ASN A 191 -36.92 -1.69 47.27
C ASN A 191 -36.85 -0.32 47.97
N GLY A 192 -37.10 -0.27 49.29
CA GLY A 192 -36.93 0.93 50.10
C GLY A 192 -35.49 1.45 50.11
N VAL A 193 -34.51 0.57 50.38
CA VAL A 193 -33.09 0.91 50.38
C VAL A 193 -32.64 1.43 49.01
N GLU A 194 -33.03 0.74 47.94
CA GLU A 194 -32.72 1.16 46.57
C GLU A 194 -33.39 2.49 46.22
N GLY A 195 -34.64 2.69 46.61
CA GLY A 195 -35.35 3.95 46.39
C GLY A 195 -34.70 5.12 47.12
N VAL A 196 -34.25 4.95 48.37
CA VAL A 196 -33.49 5.97 49.10
C VAL A 196 -32.14 6.24 48.43
N ARG A 197 -31.41 5.21 47.98
CA ARG A 197 -30.17 5.39 47.21
C ARG A 197 -30.39 6.24 45.96
N ARG A 198 -31.47 5.98 45.20
CA ARG A 198 -31.84 6.79 44.03
C ARG A 198 -32.17 8.24 44.38
N ILE A 199 -32.86 8.48 45.48
CA ILE A 199 -33.18 9.84 45.95
C ILE A 199 -31.93 10.59 46.35
N VAL A 200 -31.04 9.97 47.12
CA VAL A 200 -29.77 10.59 47.52
C VAL A 200 -28.93 10.90 46.28
N GLN A 201 -28.90 9.99 45.29
CA GLN A 201 -28.23 10.25 44.02
C GLN A 201 -28.90 11.39 43.26
N HIS A 202 -30.23 11.44 43.19
CA HIS A 202 -30.96 12.55 42.59
C HIS A 202 -30.65 13.89 43.27
N PHE A 203 -30.53 13.91 44.61
CA PHE A 203 -30.11 15.11 45.31
C PHE A 203 -28.68 15.51 44.95
N ARG A 204 -27.74 14.57 44.85
CA ARG A 204 -26.36 14.84 44.39
C ARG A 204 -26.32 15.38 42.97
N ASP A 205 -27.02 14.73 42.04
CA ASP A 205 -27.06 15.11 40.64
C ASP A 205 -27.69 16.51 40.45
N ASN A 206 -28.60 16.93 41.34
CA ASN A 206 -29.25 18.24 41.29
C ASN A 206 -28.68 19.27 42.29
N ASN A 207 -27.52 19.04 42.89
CA ASN A 207 -26.94 19.94 43.89
C ASN A 207 -25.99 21.00 43.29
N HIS A 208 -26.37 21.61 42.17
CA HIS A 208 -25.52 22.60 41.50
C HIS A 208 -25.43 23.94 42.26
N ASP A 209 -26.43 24.22 43.10
CA ASP A 209 -26.60 25.45 43.87
C ASP A 209 -26.37 25.25 45.38
N GLY A 210 -25.89 24.07 45.79
CA GLY A 210 -25.63 23.72 47.20
C GLY A 210 -26.88 23.54 48.06
N ARG A 211 -28.09 23.60 47.49
CA ARG A 211 -29.35 23.54 48.25
C ARG A 211 -29.61 22.19 48.93
N HIS A 212 -28.90 21.14 48.53
CA HIS A 212 -29.05 19.79 49.05
C HIS A 212 -27.84 19.33 49.87
N ASP A 213 -26.90 20.22 50.20
CA ASP A 213 -25.72 19.91 51.00
C ASP A 213 -26.10 19.29 52.36
N ASP A 214 -27.21 19.72 52.94
CA ASP A 214 -27.67 19.19 54.22
C ASP A 214 -28.06 17.70 54.13
N VAL A 215 -28.76 17.30 53.06
CA VAL A 215 -29.14 15.90 52.82
C VAL A 215 -27.92 15.07 52.40
N ILE A 216 -27.03 15.62 51.59
CA ILE A 216 -25.85 14.90 51.07
C ILE A 216 -24.84 14.63 52.19
N ASN A 217 -24.56 15.62 53.03
CA ASN A 217 -23.59 15.50 54.12
C ASN A 217 -24.18 14.81 55.35
N GLY A 218 -25.49 14.95 55.60
CA GLY A 218 -26.14 14.36 56.75
C GLY A 218 -26.79 12.99 56.50
N TYR A 219 -26.61 12.38 55.33
CA TYR A 219 -26.98 10.98 55.07
C TYR A 219 -25.74 10.08 55.18
N HIS A 220 -25.75 9.16 56.14
CA HIS A 220 -24.59 8.34 56.49
C HIS A 220 -24.63 6.92 55.91
N GLY A 221 -25.67 6.55 55.18
CA GLY A 221 -25.83 5.19 54.63
C GLY A 221 -26.81 4.33 55.42
N ILE A 222 -26.78 3.01 55.19
CA ILE A 222 -27.55 2.06 56.02
C ILE A 222 -26.75 1.65 57.25
N PHE A 223 -27.41 1.25 58.33
CA PHE A 223 -26.77 0.87 59.58
C PHE A 223 -25.73 -0.25 59.40
N LEU A 224 -26.01 -1.21 58.51
CA LEU A 224 -25.10 -2.29 58.16
C LEU A 224 -23.80 -1.84 57.48
N ASP A 225 -23.72 -0.61 56.95
CA ASP A 225 -22.49 -0.03 56.41
C ASP A 225 -21.60 0.57 57.52
N LEU A 226 -22.17 0.81 58.71
CA LEU A 226 -21.47 1.41 59.86
C LEU A 226 -20.99 0.38 60.89
N ILE A 227 -21.35 -0.90 60.71
CA ILE A 227 -20.95 -1.98 61.62
C ILE A 227 -19.60 -2.54 61.21
N ASP A 228 -18.63 -2.47 62.12
CA ASP A 228 -17.36 -3.18 62.02
C ASP A 228 -17.15 -4.08 63.25
N CYS A 229 -16.93 -5.38 63.01
CA CYS A 229 -16.67 -6.39 64.04
C CYS A 229 -16.04 -7.65 63.43
N ASP A 230 -15.48 -8.51 64.28
CA ASP A 230 -14.90 -9.79 63.87
C ASP A 230 -15.99 -10.71 63.24
N PRO A 231 -15.70 -11.38 62.10
CA PRO A 231 -16.62 -12.31 61.45
C PRO A 231 -17.28 -13.35 62.36
N ILE A 232 -16.60 -13.78 63.43
CA ILE A 232 -17.19 -14.74 64.40
C ILE A 232 -18.48 -14.23 65.04
N TYR A 233 -18.71 -12.91 65.05
CA TYR A 233 -19.89 -12.29 65.65
C TYR A 233 -21.01 -11.98 64.65
N PHE A 234 -20.79 -12.14 63.33
CA PHE A 234 -21.74 -11.70 62.31
C PHE A 234 -23.14 -12.28 62.49
N GLN A 235 -23.24 -13.56 62.83
CA GLN A 235 -24.52 -14.23 63.01
C GLN A 235 -25.26 -13.70 64.23
N ALA A 236 -24.56 -13.53 65.36
CA ALA A 236 -25.12 -12.93 66.57
C ALA A 236 -25.60 -11.49 66.33
N VAL A 237 -24.79 -10.68 65.64
CA VAL A 237 -25.13 -9.30 65.26
C VAL A 237 -26.34 -9.26 64.33
N GLU A 238 -26.40 -10.18 63.36
CA GLU A 238 -27.48 -10.24 62.37
C GLU A 238 -28.83 -10.53 63.02
N VAL A 239 -28.90 -11.55 63.88
CA VAL A 239 -30.14 -11.90 64.55
C VAL A 239 -30.58 -10.84 65.56
N THR A 240 -29.63 -10.20 66.24
CA THR A 240 -29.95 -9.17 67.23
C THR A 240 -30.48 -7.92 66.56
N ALA A 241 -29.85 -7.44 65.49
CA ALA A 241 -30.31 -6.24 64.79
C ALA A 241 -31.53 -6.52 63.89
N GLY A 242 -31.57 -7.66 63.21
CA GLY A 242 -32.63 -8.03 62.26
C GLY A 242 -32.78 -7.01 61.14
N ASN A 243 -34.02 -6.62 60.81
CA ASN A 243 -34.30 -5.65 59.75
C ASN A 243 -33.67 -4.26 60.02
N ARG A 244 -33.33 -3.94 61.27
CA ARG A 244 -32.73 -2.65 61.66
C ARG A 244 -31.37 -2.41 61.00
N LEU A 245 -30.68 -3.47 60.58
CA LEU A 245 -29.46 -3.38 59.76
C LEU A 245 -29.65 -2.58 58.47
N LEU A 246 -30.85 -2.62 57.89
CA LEU A 246 -31.16 -1.98 56.62
C LEU A 246 -31.77 -0.58 56.80
N PHE A 247 -31.82 -0.07 58.04
CA PHE A 247 -32.34 1.27 58.31
C PHE A 247 -31.28 2.31 57.95
N HIS A 248 -31.72 3.46 57.47
CA HIS A 248 -30.86 4.54 57.03
C HIS A 248 -30.46 5.43 58.20
N VAL A 249 -29.16 5.64 58.41
CA VAL A 249 -28.65 6.53 59.46
C VAL A 249 -28.52 7.94 58.89
N VAL A 250 -29.13 8.92 59.57
CA VAL A 250 -29.12 10.33 59.18
C VAL A 250 -28.79 11.22 60.38
N ALA A 251 -28.13 12.35 60.14
CA ALA A 251 -27.78 13.29 61.19
C ALA A 251 -29.02 13.87 61.90
N ASP A 252 -30.06 14.22 61.14
CA ASP A 252 -31.26 14.90 61.62
C ASP A 252 -32.55 14.26 61.05
N ASP A 253 -33.61 14.20 61.84
CA ASP A 253 -34.96 13.79 61.42
C ASP A 253 -35.51 14.60 60.23
N ARG A 254 -35.11 15.87 60.09
CA ARG A 254 -35.44 16.72 58.93
C ARG A 254 -34.93 16.13 57.62
N ILE A 255 -33.76 15.48 57.65
CA ILE A 255 -33.18 14.83 56.47
C ILE A 255 -33.99 13.60 56.08
N ALA A 256 -34.38 12.77 57.07
CA ALA A 256 -35.29 11.65 56.84
C ALA A 256 -36.61 12.12 56.21
N LEU A 257 -37.21 13.21 56.73
CA LEU A 257 -38.44 13.78 56.18
C LEU A 257 -38.28 14.28 54.74
N LYS A 258 -37.16 14.93 54.41
CA LYS A 258 -36.86 15.36 53.03
C LYS A 258 -36.75 14.17 52.08
N ILE A 259 -36.01 13.14 52.47
CA ILE A 259 -35.86 11.91 51.69
C ILE A 259 -37.22 11.24 51.52
N MET A 260 -38.00 11.09 52.58
CA MET A 260 -39.35 10.49 52.55
C MET A 260 -40.32 11.28 51.65
N LYS A 261 -40.28 12.62 51.71
CA LYS A 261 -41.11 13.46 50.85
C LYS A 261 -40.79 13.22 49.38
N GLN A 262 -39.50 13.16 49.03
CA GLN A 262 -39.08 12.87 47.67
C GLN A 262 -39.43 11.44 47.25
N PHE A 263 -39.32 10.47 48.16
CA PHE A 263 -39.65 9.06 47.94
C PHE A 263 -41.10 8.89 47.52
N ASN A 264 -42.00 9.56 48.25
CA ASN A 264 -43.42 9.56 47.95
C ASN A 264 -43.75 10.35 46.67
N GLN A 265 -43.11 11.50 46.44
CA GLN A 265 -43.30 12.29 45.21
C GLN A 265 -42.91 11.52 43.95
N MET A 266 -41.87 10.69 44.03
CA MET A 266 -41.41 9.82 42.94
C MET A 266 -42.19 8.50 42.84
N ASN A 267 -43.19 8.27 43.70
CA ASN A 267 -43.96 7.03 43.77
C ASN A 267 -43.08 5.77 43.83
N LEU A 268 -41.99 5.81 44.60
CA LEU A 268 -41.08 4.68 44.70
C LEU A 268 -41.69 3.54 45.55
N PRO A 269 -41.50 2.27 45.16
CA PRO A 269 -42.00 1.14 45.93
C PRO A 269 -41.08 0.82 47.10
N GLY A 270 -41.64 0.28 48.18
CA GLY A 270 -40.87 -0.26 49.32
C GLY A 270 -41.02 0.52 50.62
N GLU A 271 -40.39 0.00 51.66
CA GLU A 271 -40.41 0.54 53.03
C GLU A 271 -39.02 1.04 53.39
N CYS A 272 -38.91 2.31 53.78
CA CYS A 272 -37.66 2.88 54.29
C CYS A 272 -37.85 3.35 55.73
N ASN A 273 -36.89 3.00 56.57
CA ASN A 273 -36.85 3.34 57.99
C ASN A 273 -35.54 4.08 58.29
N PHE A 274 -35.55 4.96 59.28
CA PHE A 274 -34.43 5.86 59.55
C PHE A 274 -34.04 5.87 61.02
N PHE A 275 -32.74 6.02 61.27
CA PHE A 275 -32.16 6.36 62.57
C PHE A 275 -31.67 7.81 62.55
N PRO A 276 -32.48 8.77 63.01
CA PRO A 276 -32.05 10.15 63.19
C PRO A 276 -31.17 10.27 64.44
N VAL A 277 -29.87 10.50 64.24
CA VAL A 277 -28.87 10.57 65.33
C VAL A 277 -29.23 11.66 66.34
N ASN A 278 -29.77 12.80 65.89
CA ASN A 278 -30.20 13.89 66.77
C ASN A 278 -31.37 13.55 67.72
N ARG A 279 -32.16 12.51 67.46
CA ARG A 279 -33.37 12.17 68.24
C ARG A 279 -33.32 10.82 68.91
N ILE A 280 -32.44 9.93 68.48
CA ILE A 280 -32.41 8.58 69.02
C ILE A 280 -31.86 8.59 70.45
N ILE A 281 -32.57 7.92 71.34
CA ILE A 281 -32.13 7.77 72.73
C ILE A 281 -31.79 6.29 72.93
N GLY A 282 -30.50 6.02 73.13
CA GLY A 282 -30.02 4.70 73.50
C GLY A 282 -30.22 4.46 75.01
N PRO A 283 -30.49 3.22 75.45
CA PRO A 283 -30.38 2.84 76.86
C PRO A 283 -28.97 3.12 77.39
N PRO A 284 -28.79 3.27 78.72
CA PRO A 284 -27.44 3.33 79.29
C PRO A 284 -26.69 2.04 78.95
N ARG A 285 -25.38 2.16 78.71
CA ARG A 285 -24.51 0.99 78.50
C ARG A 285 -24.50 0.16 79.78
N LYS A 286 -24.82 -1.12 79.64
CA LYS A 286 -24.73 -2.10 80.71
C LYS A 286 -23.45 -2.91 80.54
N GLU A 287 -22.76 -3.17 81.63
CA GLU A 287 -21.62 -4.09 81.63
C GLU A 287 -22.11 -5.52 81.85
N TYR A 288 -21.47 -6.47 81.20
CA TYR A 288 -21.72 -7.90 81.44
C TYR A 288 -20.56 -8.47 82.25
N GLN A 289 -20.81 -8.79 83.51
CA GLN A 289 -19.78 -9.15 84.50
C GLN A 289 -19.72 -10.66 84.75
N ASP A 290 -19.76 -11.48 83.69
CA ASP A 290 -19.61 -12.93 83.78
C ASP A 290 -18.59 -13.44 82.75
N ALA A 291 -17.87 -14.51 83.12
CA ALA A 291 -16.77 -15.05 82.31
C ALA A 291 -17.26 -15.80 81.06
N ASP A 292 -18.51 -16.25 81.06
CA ASP A 292 -19.12 -17.06 79.99
C ASP A 292 -19.90 -16.23 78.96
N GLY A 293 -19.80 -14.90 79.01
CA GLY A 293 -20.40 -14.00 78.03
C GLY A 293 -19.83 -12.59 78.02
N ARG A 294 -20.41 -11.71 77.19
CA ARG A 294 -20.06 -10.29 77.11
C ARG A 294 -21.20 -9.48 76.51
N ALA A 295 -21.26 -8.17 76.77
CA ALA A 295 -22.23 -7.31 76.10
C ALA A 295 -21.94 -7.27 74.59
N ILE A 296 -22.97 -7.40 73.75
CA ILE A 296 -22.76 -7.41 72.29
C ILE A 296 -22.19 -6.07 71.81
N LEU A 297 -22.46 -4.96 72.51
CA LEU A 297 -21.88 -3.66 72.21
C LEU A 297 -20.35 -3.63 72.25
N ASP A 298 -19.73 -4.50 73.04
CA ASP A 298 -18.27 -4.53 73.22
C ASP A 298 -17.53 -5.18 72.05
N VAL A 299 -18.25 -5.72 71.05
CA VAL A 299 -17.65 -6.38 69.88
C VAL A 299 -17.47 -5.45 68.69
N PHE A 300 -18.04 -4.26 68.73
CA PHE A 300 -18.02 -3.31 67.63
C PHE A 300 -16.93 -2.25 67.81
N ASP A 301 -16.32 -1.86 66.69
CA ASP A 301 -15.54 -0.63 66.59
C ASP A 301 -16.37 0.39 65.79
N TYR A 302 -16.78 1.49 66.44
CA TYR A 302 -17.62 2.51 65.82
C TYR A 302 -17.38 3.90 66.42
N ASP A 303 -17.64 4.94 65.63
CA ASP A 303 -17.52 6.33 66.04
C ASP A 303 -18.55 6.68 67.13
N GLU A 304 -18.11 7.33 68.20
CA GLU A 304 -18.94 7.79 69.33
C GLU A 304 -20.15 8.63 68.87
N TYR A 305 -20.04 9.32 67.73
CA TYR A 305 -21.18 10.01 67.11
C TYR A 305 -22.39 9.10 66.88
N TYR A 306 -22.18 7.81 66.58
CA TYR A 306 -23.24 6.82 66.35
C TYR A 306 -23.64 6.02 67.61
N ASP A 307 -23.04 6.31 68.78
CA ASP A 307 -23.25 5.55 70.03
C ASP A 307 -24.72 5.40 70.42
N ALA A 308 -25.51 6.46 70.26
CA ALA A 308 -26.94 6.39 70.56
C ALA A 308 -27.69 5.38 69.66
N VAL A 309 -27.26 5.21 68.39
CA VAL A 309 -27.80 4.24 67.44
C VAL A 309 -27.38 2.82 67.82
N PHE A 310 -26.09 2.61 68.08
CA PHE A 310 -25.59 1.30 68.52
C PHE A 310 -26.24 0.87 69.82
N ARG A 311 -26.32 1.74 70.83
CA ARG A 311 -27.00 1.43 72.10
C ARG A 311 -28.48 1.12 71.90
N ASN A 312 -29.18 1.87 71.04
CA ASN A 312 -30.59 1.58 70.75
C ASN A 312 -30.81 0.18 70.18
N VAL A 313 -29.90 -0.31 69.34
CA VAL A 313 -30.03 -1.62 68.70
C VAL A 313 -29.52 -2.75 69.61
N PHE A 314 -28.43 -2.52 70.35
CA PHE A 314 -27.59 -3.57 70.92
C PHE A 314 -27.42 -3.53 72.45
N ALA A 315 -27.74 -2.44 73.14
CA ALA A 315 -27.43 -2.30 74.59
C ALA A 315 -28.15 -3.32 75.48
N GLY A 316 -29.26 -3.89 75.01
CA GLY A 316 -30.04 -4.87 75.75
C GLY A 316 -29.59 -6.32 75.56
N THR A 317 -28.53 -6.60 74.79
CA THR A 317 -28.18 -7.97 74.41
C THR A 317 -26.74 -8.35 74.80
N ALA A 318 -26.58 -9.56 75.34
CA ALA A 318 -25.28 -10.15 75.65
C ALA A 318 -25.04 -11.40 74.79
N ILE A 319 -23.80 -11.57 74.32
CA ILE A 319 -23.34 -12.81 73.69
C ILE A 319 -22.94 -13.78 74.79
N VAL A 320 -23.46 -15.00 74.73
CA VAL A 320 -23.18 -16.08 75.69
C VAL A 320 -22.70 -17.34 75.00
N ARG A 321 -21.84 -18.12 75.64
CA ARG A 321 -21.38 -19.41 75.08
C ARG A 321 -22.49 -20.45 75.01
N ASP A 322 -23.34 -20.49 76.03
CA ASP A 322 -24.44 -21.45 76.16
C ASP A 322 -25.71 -20.73 76.65
N LEU A 323 -26.83 -20.95 75.98
CA LEU A 323 -28.10 -20.30 76.34
C LEU A 323 -28.66 -20.73 77.68
N HIS A 324 -28.49 -21.99 78.08
CA HIS A 324 -29.04 -22.48 79.34
C HIS A 324 -28.26 -21.92 80.53
N LEU A 325 -26.94 -21.76 80.40
CA LEU A 325 -26.10 -21.14 81.42
C LEU A 325 -26.26 -19.61 81.42
N GLY A 326 -26.14 -18.99 80.23
CA GLY A 326 -26.15 -17.55 80.05
C GLY A 326 -27.50 -16.88 80.30
N ALA A 327 -28.63 -17.52 79.97
CA ALA A 327 -29.97 -16.93 80.16
C ALA A 327 -30.33 -16.73 81.64
N ARG A 328 -29.73 -17.50 82.56
CA ARG A 328 -29.96 -17.30 84.01
C ARG A 328 -29.30 -16.01 84.51
N PHE A 329 -28.06 -15.76 84.09
CA PHE A 329 -27.29 -14.57 84.48
C PHE A 329 -27.74 -13.31 83.73
N ALA A 330 -28.05 -13.43 82.44
CA ALA A 330 -28.58 -12.32 81.67
C ALA A 330 -29.91 -11.81 82.23
N ARG A 331 -30.78 -12.68 82.77
CA ARG A 331 -32.00 -12.26 83.45
C ARG A 331 -31.73 -11.40 84.70
N SER A 332 -30.75 -11.75 85.54
CA SER A 332 -30.46 -10.95 86.73
C SER A 332 -29.98 -9.54 86.39
N GLU A 333 -29.35 -9.38 85.23
CA GLU A 333 -28.81 -8.11 84.72
C GLU A 333 -29.75 -7.43 83.68
N GLY A 334 -30.87 -8.07 83.34
CA GLY A 334 -31.87 -7.60 82.38
C GLY A 334 -31.36 -7.51 80.94
N PHE A 335 -30.62 -8.52 80.48
CA PHE A 335 -30.16 -8.69 79.10
C PHE A 335 -30.91 -9.82 78.41
N ASP A 336 -31.18 -9.64 77.12
CA ASP A 336 -31.45 -10.74 76.20
C ASP A 336 -30.13 -11.45 75.86
N CYS A 337 -30.18 -12.76 75.57
CA CYS A 337 -29.01 -13.56 75.22
C CYS A 337 -29.00 -13.92 73.74
N VAL A 338 -27.79 -14.01 73.18
CA VAL A 338 -27.54 -14.58 71.86
C VAL A 338 -26.27 -15.44 71.87
N THR A 339 -26.26 -16.58 71.18
CA THR A 339 -25.03 -17.35 70.97
C THR A 339 -24.28 -16.86 69.73
N LEU A 340 -23.02 -17.30 69.55
CA LEU A 340 -22.30 -17.06 68.29
C LEU A 340 -23.04 -17.68 67.09
N ASP A 341 -23.72 -18.81 67.31
CA ASP A 341 -24.59 -19.46 66.33
C ASP A 341 -25.97 -18.78 66.21
N GLY A 342 -26.19 -17.63 66.85
CA GLY A 342 -27.39 -16.81 66.69
C GLY A 342 -28.68 -17.34 67.33
N ASP A 343 -28.63 -18.42 68.10
CA ASP A 343 -29.79 -18.81 68.92
C ASP A 343 -30.03 -17.72 69.98
N GLN A 344 -31.28 -17.29 70.15
CA GLN A 344 -31.64 -16.19 71.05
C GLN A 344 -32.49 -16.69 72.24
N ALA A 345 -32.35 -16.05 73.39
CA ALA A 345 -33.29 -16.18 74.50
C ALA A 345 -33.63 -14.79 75.05
N ASP A 346 -34.92 -14.49 75.18
CA ASP A 346 -35.38 -13.26 75.82
C ASP A 346 -35.26 -13.34 77.36
N ASN A 347 -35.44 -12.19 78.01
CA ASN A 347 -35.51 -12.08 79.48
C ASN A 347 -36.60 -12.98 80.13
N ASP A 348 -37.61 -13.40 79.37
CA ASP A 348 -38.69 -14.29 79.79
C ASP A 348 -38.39 -15.79 79.56
N MET A 349 -37.18 -16.14 79.12
CA MET A 349 -36.69 -17.50 78.80
C MET A 349 -37.32 -18.15 77.58
N ARG A 350 -37.94 -17.39 76.68
CA ARG A 350 -38.39 -17.90 75.40
C ARG A 350 -37.19 -18.02 74.49
N ILE A 351 -36.89 -19.26 74.10
CA ILE A 351 -35.81 -19.57 73.17
C ILE A 351 -36.34 -19.42 71.75
N TYR A 352 -35.71 -18.55 70.98
CA TYR A 352 -35.97 -18.32 69.58
C TYR A 352 -34.83 -18.94 68.76
N LYS A 353 -35.14 -20.04 68.08
CA LYS A 353 -34.26 -20.61 67.05
C LYS A 353 -34.66 -20.04 65.70
N GLN A 354 -33.97 -19.02 65.25
CA GLN A 354 -34.27 -18.37 63.97
C GLN A 354 -33.46 -19.01 62.85
N GLN A 355 -34.08 -19.36 61.73
CA GLN A 355 -33.33 -19.77 60.54
C GLN A 355 -32.54 -18.57 60.01
N HIS A 356 -31.22 -18.59 60.23
CA HIS A 356 -30.29 -17.55 59.82
C HIS A 356 -30.24 -17.42 58.30
N ARG A 357 -30.18 -16.17 57.80
CA ARG A 357 -30.09 -15.90 56.36
C ARG A 357 -28.65 -15.60 55.90
N ASN A 358 -27.71 -15.50 56.85
CA ASN A 358 -26.30 -15.12 56.66
C ASN A 358 -26.18 -13.83 55.83
N LEU A 359 -27.07 -12.87 56.06
CA LEU A 359 -27.10 -11.59 55.36
C LEU A 359 -25.79 -10.81 55.55
N THR A 360 -25.21 -10.79 56.75
CA THR A 360 -23.99 -10.01 57.04
C THR A 360 -22.77 -10.64 56.35
N GLU A 361 -22.62 -11.96 56.48
CA GLU A 361 -21.52 -12.73 55.88
C GLU A 361 -21.63 -12.75 54.35
N LYS A 362 -22.82 -13.01 53.80
CA LYS A 362 -23.05 -12.99 52.35
C LYS A 362 -22.95 -11.59 51.76
N LYS A 363 -23.35 -10.53 52.47
CA LYS A 363 -23.16 -9.15 52.02
C LYS A 363 -21.68 -8.80 51.95
N ARG A 364 -20.88 -9.15 52.97
CA ARG A 364 -19.43 -8.92 52.95
C ARG A 364 -18.76 -9.70 51.82
N TYR A 365 -19.06 -10.99 51.70
CA TYR A 365 -18.54 -11.83 50.61
C TYR A 365 -18.95 -11.32 49.22
N ALA A 366 -20.22 -10.95 49.03
CA ALA A 366 -20.70 -10.38 47.78
C ALA A 366 -20.08 -9.01 47.51
N SER A 367 -19.91 -8.16 48.52
CA SER A 367 -19.29 -6.84 48.36
C SER A 367 -17.82 -6.96 47.98
N GLU A 368 -17.07 -7.86 48.63
CA GLU A 368 -15.68 -8.17 48.29
C GLU A 368 -15.57 -8.71 46.87
N GLN A 369 -16.44 -9.64 46.47
CA GLN A 369 -16.49 -10.15 45.10
C GLN A 369 -16.89 -9.10 44.07
N LEU A 370 -17.87 -8.24 44.35
CA LEU A 370 -18.27 -7.13 43.48
C LEU A 370 -17.12 -6.14 43.30
N HIS A 371 -16.37 -5.84 44.37
CA HIS A 371 -15.18 -4.99 44.29
C HIS A 371 -14.05 -5.65 43.48
N ALA A 372 -13.82 -6.95 43.66
CA ALA A 372 -12.82 -7.69 42.89
C ALA A 372 -13.17 -7.77 41.40
N MET A 373 -14.42 -8.11 41.09
CA MET A 373 -14.94 -8.12 39.71
C MET A 373 -14.92 -6.72 39.09
N GLY A 374 -15.24 -5.67 39.86
CA GLY A 374 -15.12 -4.27 39.45
C GLY A 374 -13.70 -3.91 39.02
N ARG A 375 -12.70 -4.25 39.85
CA ARG A 375 -11.27 -4.04 39.54
C ARG A 375 -10.81 -4.77 38.28
N ASN A 376 -11.31 -5.97 38.02
CA ASN A 376 -10.96 -6.74 36.82
C ASN A 376 -11.71 -6.27 35.56
N ARG A 377 -12.88 -5.63 35.72
CA ARG A 377 -13.74 -5.16 34.62
C ARG A 377 -13.19 -3.90 33.96
N GLU A 378 -12.67 -2.96 34.73
CA GLU A 378 -12.12 -1.69 34.21
C GLU A 378 -10.99 -1.86 33.18
N PRO A 379 -9.92 -2.63 33.44
CA PRO A 379 -8.86 -2.84 32.45
C PRO A 379 -9.36 -3.55 31.20
N LYS A 380 -10.33 -4.47 31.33
CA LYS A 380 -10.96 -5.13 30.18
C LYS A 380 -11.79 -4.17 29.33
N LYS A 381 -12.49 -3.21 29.94
CA LYS A 381 -13.19 -2.13 29.21
C LYS A 381 -12.20 -1.22 28.46
N ALA A 382 -11.09 -0.86 29.09
CA ALA A 382 -10.03 -0.08 28.45
C ALA A 382 -9.39 -0.86 27.29
N GLN A 383 -9.11 -2.15 27.48
CA GLN A 383 -8.61 -3.04 26.43
C GLN A 383 -9.58 -3.11 25.24
N LEU A 384 -10.89 -3.28 25.50
CA LEU A 384 -11.91 -3.29 24.45
C LEU A 384 -11.95 -1.98 23.66
N LEU A 385 -11.82 -0.84 24.34
CA LEU A 385 -11.80 0.47 23.69
C LEU A 385 -10.59 0.60 22.75
N ASN A 386 -9.41 0.20 23.21
CA ASN A 386 -8.19 0.20 22.40
C ASN A 386 -8.32 -0.71 21.18
N LEU A 387 -8.84 -1.94 21.35
CA LEU A 387 -9.07 -2.86 20.24
C LEU A 387 -10.09 -2.33 19.23
N LYS A 388 -11.18 -1.69 19.71
CA LYS A 388 -12.16 -1.04 18.82
C LYS A 388 -11.54 0.09 18.00
N ASN A 389 -10.72 0.93 18.62
CA ASN A 389 -10.00 1.99 17.93
C ASN A 389 -9.04 1.40 16.89
N ARG A 390 -8.30 0.35 17.27
CA ARG A 390 -7.39 -0.35 16.37
C ARG A 390 -8.09 -0.97 15.16
N VAL A 391 -9.23 -1.62 15.37
CA VAL A 391 -10.05 -2.16 14.26
C VAL A 391 -10.55 -1.03 13.35
N ARG A 392 -10.95 0.12 13.90
CA ARG A 392 -11.37 1.28 13.12
C ARG A 392 -10.21 1.85 12.29
N GLU A 393 -9.03 2.01 12.87
CA GLU A 393 -7.83 2.46 12.17
C GLU A 393 -7.46 1.53 11.01
N LEU A 394 -7.43 0.21 11.26
CA LEU A 394 -7.09 -0.78 10.24
C LEU A 394 -8.13 -0.81 9.11
N ARG A 395 -9.42 -0.60 9.41
CA ARG A 395 -10.46 -0.45 8.38
C ARG A 395 -10.25 0.80 7.53
N ALA A 396 -9.95 1.94 8.15
CA ALA A 396 -9.65 3.16 7.41
C ALA A 396 -8.39 3.01 6.54
N GLN A 397 -7.36 2.28 7.01
CA GLN A 397 -6.19 1.95 6.21
C GLN A 397 -6.55 1.06 5.02
N LEU A 398 -7.39 0.03 5.21
CA LEU A 398 -7.87 -0.83 4.13
C LEU A 398 -8.66 -0.06 3.07
N GLU A 399 -9.58 0.81 3.49
CA GLU A 399 -10.32 1.69 2.57
C GLU A 399 -9.37 2.64 1.81
N GLY A 400 -8.34 3.15 2.48
CA GLY A 400 -7.30 3.97 1.85
C GLY A 400 -6.51 3.19 0.78
N TYR A 401 -6.09 1.96 1.09
CA TYR A 401 -5.41 1.09 0.13
C TYR A 401 -6.34 0.67 -1.01
N GLU A 402 -7.61 0.31 -0.74
CA GLU A 402 -8.61 0.02 -1.78
C GLU A 402 -8.80 1.20 -2.72
N SER A 403 -8.86 2.43 -2.20
CA SER A 403 -8.96 3.63 -3.02
C SER A 403 -7.71 3.88 -3.87
N GLN A 404 -6.52 3.51 -3.39
CA GLN A 404 -5.26 3.68 -4.12
C GLN A 404 -5.05 2.58 -5.18
N ILE A 405 -5.49 1.36 -4.88
CA ILE A 405 -5.36 0.18 -5.75
C ILE A 405 -6.45 0.16 -6.84
N GLY A 406 -7.63 0.72 -6.56
CA GLY A 406 -8.80 0.67 -7.45
C GLY A 406 -9.66 -0.59 -7.26
N SER A 407 -10.81 -0.64 -7.94
CA SER A 407 -11.85 -1.68 -7.74
C SER A 407 -11.48 -3.07 -8.26
N ASP A 408 -10.49 -3.20 -9.12
CA ASP A 408 -10.32 -4.38 -9.96
C ASP A 408 -9.31 -5.36 -9.34
N PHE A 409 -9.65 -5.88 -8.16
CA PHE A 409 -8.87 -6.87 -7.38
C PHE A 409 -8.67 -8.22 -8.10
N LEU A 410 -9.28 -8.42 -9.28
CA LEU A 410 -9.44 -9.73 -9.95
C LEU A 410 -8.76 -9.85 -11.32
N SER A 411 -8.15 -8.78 -11.82
CA SER A 411 -7.51 -8.77 -13.14
C SER A 411 -6.00 -8.58 -13.00
N GLN A 412 -5.23 -9.32 -13.78
CA GLN A 412 -3.76 -9.22 -13.80
C GLN A 412 -3.25 -7.86 -14.31
N LEU A 413 -4.14 -7.00 -14.83
CA LEU A 413 -3.92 -5.59 -15.18
C LEU A 413 -5.20 -4.79 -14.93
N SER A 414 -5.09 -3.57 -14.38
CA SER A 414 -6.17 -2.56 -14.34
C SER A 414 -6.62 -2.20 -15.76
N LYS A 415 -7.84 -1.68 -15.94
CA LYS A 415 -8.31 -1.17 -17.24
C LYS A 415 -7.35 -0.15 -17.87
N GLY A 416 -6.80 0.75 -17.05
CA GLY A 416 -5.82 1.71 -17.53
C GLY A 416 -4.50 1.06 -17.96
N GLU A 417 -4.07 -0.01 -17.29
CA GLU A 417 -2.88 -0.75 -17.69
C GLU A 417 -3.13 -1.58 -18.96
N GLN A 418 -4.36 -2.07 -19.17
CA GLN A 418 -4.76 -2.73 -20.43
C GLN A 418 -4.73 -1.74 -21.61
N GLU A 419 -5.29 -0.54 -21.44
CA GLU A 419 -5.27 0.51 -22.46
C GLU A 419 -3.83 0.95 -22.81
N GLU A 420 -2.94 1.04 -21.82
CA GLU A 420 -1.53 1.36 -22.06
C GLU A 420 -0.77 0.19 -22.73
N CYS A 421 -1.08 -1.07 -22.40
CA CYS A 421 -0.54 -2.21 -23.15
C CYS A 421 -1.02 -2.23 -24.61
N GLU A 422 -2.28 -1.87 -24.87
CA GLU A 422 -2.81 -1.74 -26.23
C GLU A 422 -2.09 -0.63 -27.01
N ARG A 423 -1.84 0.53 -26.38
CA ARG A 423 -1.01 1.60 -26.99
C ARG A 423 0.41 1.14 -27.29
N LEU A 424 1.07 0.47 -26.34
CA LEU A 424 2.42 -0.06 -26.55
C LEU A 424 2.47 -1.03 -27.74
N ASN A 425 1.48 -1.92 -27.86
CA ASN A 425 1.39 -2.83 -28.99
C ASN A 425 1.18 -2.11 -30.33
N GLU A 426 0.39 -1.03 -30.34
CA GLU A 426 0.20 -0.21 -31.53
C GLU A 426 1.50 0.52 -31.93
N ILE A 427 2.24 1.08 -30.97
CA ILE A 427 3.55 1.70 -31.23
C ILE A 427 4.53 0.66 -31.80
N VAL A 428 4.59 -0.54 -31.22
CA VAL A 428 5.43 -1.63 -31.73
C VAL A 428 5.04 -2.01 -33.16
N ARG A 429 3.74 -2.11 -33.45
CA ARG A 429 3.28 -2.39 -34.82
C ARG A 429 3.72 -1.28 -35.77
N ARG A 430 3.60 -0.02 -35.35
CA ARG A 430 3.96 1.13 -36.17
C ARG A 430 5.45 1.20 -36.46
N ILE A 431 6.30 0.90 -35.48
CA ILE A 431 7.75 0.79 -35.67
C ILE A 431 8.05 -0.30 -36.71
N ALA A 432 7.43 -1.48 -36.59
CA ALA A 432 7.64 -2.57 -37.56
C ALA A 432 7.23 -2.20 -38.99
N GLU A 433 6.11 -1.48 -39.17
CA GLU A 433 5.67 -0.97 -40.49
C GLU A 433 6.67 0.04 -41.09
N LEU A 434 7.25 0.91 -40.25
CA LEU A 434 8.23 1.90 -40.68
C LEU A 434 9.59 1.26 -40.99
N ASP A 435 10.02 0.27 -40.20
CA ASP A 435 11.22 -0.51 -40.45
C ASP A 435 11.11 -1.28 -41.78
N GLU A 436 9.94 -1.86 -42.08
CA GLU A 436 9.69 -2.51 -43.38
C GLU A 436 9.77 -1.50 -44.54
N SER A 437 9.22 -0.30 -44.36
CA SER A 437 9.33 0.79 -45.35
C SER A 437 10.78 1.24 -45.54
N LEU A 438 11.56 1.35 -44.46
CA LEU A 438 12.99 1.70 -44.49
C LEU A 438 13.79 0.71 -45.34
N VAL A 439 13.56 -0.59 -45.17
CA VAL A 439 14.20 -1.63 -45.98
C VAL A 439 13.85 -1.48 -47.46
N GLU A 440 12.60 -1.14 -47.80
CA GLU A 440 12.21 -0.88 -49.19
C GLU A 440 12.95 0.32 -49.80
N TYR A 441 13.14 1.40 -49.04
CA TYR A 441 13.90 2.58 -49.47
C TYR A 441 15.40 2.29 -49.59
N GLU A 442 15.99 1.56 -48.64
CA GLU A 442 17.40 1.13 -48.72
C GLU A 442 17.65 0.27 -49.97
N GLU A 443 16.76 -0.69 -50.27
CA GLU A 443 16.86 -1.50 -51.48
C GLU A 443 16.69 -0.69 -52.77
N SER A 444 15.85 0.35 -52.76
CA SER A 444 15.66 1.26 -53.90
C SER A 444 16.89 2.12 -54.13
N ALA A 445 17.45 2.68 -53.06
CA ALA A 445 18.65 3.50 -53.10
C ALA A 445 19.85 2.69 -53.58
N GLU A 446 19.99 1.43 -53.15
CA GLU A 446 21.03 0.52 -53.67
C GLU A 446 20.88 0.28 -55.19
N LYS A 447 19.65 0.10 -55.69
CA LYS A 447 19.40 -0.09 -57.13
C LYS A 447 19.76 1.16 -57.91
N LEU A 448 19.30 2.33 -57.48
CA LEU A 448 19.62 3.61 -58.11
C LEU A 448 21.12 3.89 -58.08
N THR A 449 21.82 3.53 -57.00
CA THR A 449 23.27 3.67 -56.90
C THR A 449 23.99 2.78 -57.92
N ARG A 450 23.57 1.51 -58.08
CA ARG A 450 24.13 0.62 -59.11
C ARG A 450 23.83 1.13 -60.53
N GLU A 451 22.61 1.61 -60.78
CA GLU A 451 22.25 2.21 -62.07
C GLU A 451 23.11 3.46 -62.37
N LEU A 452 23.38 4.29 -61.36
CA LEU A 452 24.27 5.44 -61.49
C LEU A 452 25.70 5.02 -61.83
N GLU A 453 26.24 4.01 -61.15
CA GLU A 453 27.58 3.45 -61.42
C GLU A 453 27.68 2.92 -62.87
N ASP A 454 26.68 2.19 -63.34
CA ASP A 454 26.62 1.67 -64.71
C ASP A 454 26.59 2.81 -65.75
N VAL A 455 25.77 3.84 -65.52
CA VAL A 455 25.69 5.00 -66.43
C VAL A 455 26.98 5.83 -66.39
N GLN A 456 27.62 5.97 -65.24
CA GLN A 456 28.93 6.62 -65.10
C GLN A 456 30.03 5.87 -65.87
N GLU A 457 30.02 4.54 -65.84
CA GLU A 457 30.96 3.72 -66.61
C GLU A 457 30.72 3.90 -68.13
N GLN A 458 29.47 3.87 -68.57
CA GLN A 458 29.10 4.15 -69.96
C GLN A 458 29.53 5.56 -70.40
N GLN A 459 29.34 6.56 -69.55
CA GLN A 459 29.76 7.93 -69.81
C GLN A 459 31.29 8.00 -69.98
N LYS A 460 32.05 7.39 -69.08
CA LYS A 460 33.51 7.34 -69.12
C LYS A 460 34.04 6.66 -70.38
N ASP A 461 33.35 5.63 -70.86
CA ASP A 461 33.65 4.96 -72.12
C ASP A 461 33.36 5.86 -73.34
N LEU A 462 32.24 6.57 -73.34
CA LEU A 462 31.91 7.55 -74.38
C LEU A 462 32.90 8.72 -74.41
N GLU A 463 33.31 9.22 -73.25
CA GLU A 463 34.35 10.25 -73.13
C GLU A 463 35.71 9.78 -73.64
N ALA A 464 36.09 8.53 -73.33
CA ALA A 464 37.32 7.93 -73.84
C ALA A 464 37.28 7.79 -75.38
N GLN A 465 36.14 7.34 -75.94
CA GLN A 465 35.93 7.30 -77.38
C GLN A 465 36.00 8.69 -78.01
N LEU A 466 35.35 9.69 -77.40
CA LEU A 466 35.39 11.09 -77.85
C LEU A 466 36.83 11.62 -77.87
N ALA A 467 37.60 11.36 -76.81
CA ALA A 467 39.00 11.76 -76.70
C ALA A 467 39.88 11.10 -77.78
N ASP A 468 39.64 9.83 -78.09
CA ASP A 468 40.35 9.12 -79.15
C ASP A 468 40.00 9.67 -80.54
N PHE A 469 38.72 9.90 -80.84
CA PHE A 469 38.29 10.53 -82.09
C PHE A 469 38.80 11.98 -82.23
N SER A 470 38.87 12.72 -81.12
CA SER A 470 39.42 14.08 -81.08
C SER A 470 40.93 14.10 -81.36
N LYS A 471 41.71 13.23 -80.70
CA LYS A 471 43.14 13.05 -80.99
C LYS A 471 43.39 12.65 -82.44
N GLN A 472 42.55 11.78 -83.00
CA GLN A 472 42.62 11.42 -84.42
C GLN A 472 42.41 12.64 -85.30
N ALA A 473 41.40 13.47 -85.01
CA ALA A 473 41.14 14.72 -85.74
C ALA A 473 42.31 15.71 -85.64
N ASP A 474 42.97 15.85 -84.49
CA ASP A 474 44.13 16.74 -84.28
C ASP A 474 45.40 16.27 -85.02
N ILE A 475 45.71 14.97 -84.95
CA ILE A 475 46.83 14.35 -85.69
C ILE A 475 46.61 14.53 -87.20
N ILE A 476 45.36 14.51 -87.63
CA ILE A 476 44.96 14.74 -89.01
C ILE A 476 45.14 16.22 -89.40
N PHE A 477 44.66 17.15 -88.58
CA PHE A 477 44.76 18.60 -88.82
C PHE A 477 46.22 19.05 -88.96
N THR A 478 47.08 18.57 -88.06
CA THR A 478 48.53 18.81 -88.09
C THR A 478 49.20 18.21 -89.34
N LYS A 479 48.80 17.01 -89.78
CA LYS A 479 49.27 16.42 -91.05
C LYS A 479 48.80 17.19 -92.29
N GLN A 480 47.58 17.72 -92.29
CA GLN A 480 47.04 18.49 -93.40
C GLN A 480 47.71 19.87 -93.50
N SER A 481 47.92 20.55 -92.38
CA SER A 481 48.69 21.81 -92.29
C SER A 481 50.14 21.64 -92.76
N THR A 482 50.82 20.57 -92.33
CA THR A 482 52.20 20.28 -92.77
C THR A 482 52.29 19.90 -94.26
N LEU A 483 51.30 19.19 -94.81
CA LEU A 483 51.22 18.91 -96.24
C LEU A 483 50.92 20.17 -97.07
N GLN A 484 50.04 21.06 -96.59
CA GLN A 484 49.80 22.37 -97.22
C GLN A 484 51.07 23.24 -97.22
N SER A 485 51.75 23.35 -96.07
CA SER A 485 53.02 24.08 -95.96
C SER A 485 54.09 23.52 -96.90
N LYS A 486 54.24 22.18 -96.98
CA LYS A 486 55.15 21.54 -97.94
C LYS A 486 54.77 21.79 -99.40
N ARG A 487 53.47 21.86 -99.69
CA ARG A 487 52.97 22.13 -101.04
C ARG A 487 53.24 23.58 -101.43
N GLU A 488 53.02 24.53 -100.51
CA GLU A 488 53.37 25.94 -100.68
C GLU A 488 54.88 26.16 -100.83
N ASP A 489 55.69 25.48 -100.02
CA ASP A 489 57.16 25.53 -100.11
C ASP A 489 57.69 24.93 -101.41
N ASN A 490 57.09 23.83 -101.89
CA ASN A 490 57.43 23.27 -103.20
C ASN A 490 57.01 24.20 -104.34
N VAL A 491 55.84 24.83 -104.25
CA VAL A 491 55.41 25.86 -105.22
C VAL A 491 56.38 27.05 -105.21
N LYS A 492 56.78 27.55 -104.04
CA LYS A 492 57.79 28.61 -103.90
C LYS A 492 59.16 28.20 -104.47
N LYS A 493 59.61 26.96 -104.25
CA LYS A 493 60.87 26.44 -104.83
C LYS A 493 60.81 26.30 -106.35
N VAL A 494 59.65 25.92 -106.91
CA VAL A 494 59.45 25.86 -108.36
C VAL A 494 59.45 27.27 -108.97
N ILE A 495 58.81 28.24 -108.33
CA ILE A 495 58.82 29.66 -108.76
C ILE A 495 60.24 30.25 -108.69
N ASN A 496 61.00 30.00 -107.62
CA ASN A 496 62.37 30.48 -107.49
C ASN A 496 63.36 29.84 -108.47
N ARG A 497 63.17 28.56 -108.85
CA ARG A 497 63.97 27.90 -109.90
C ARG A 497 63.64 28.36 -111.32
N GLY A 498 62.44 28.89 -111.54
CA GLY A 498 62.06 29.54 -112.81
C GLY A 498 62.60 30.96 -112.98
N SER A 499 63.22 31.54 -111.93
CA SER A 499 63.70 32.93 -111.94
C SER A 499 65.23 33.07 -112.13
N THR A 500 65.93 31.97 -112.42
CA THR A 500 67.40 31.94 -112.68
C THR A 500 67.76 31.39 -114.07
N ASN A 501 66.94 31.65 -115.08
CA ASN A 501 67.31 31.51 -116.49
C ASN A 501 66.85 32.73 -117.29
#